data_AF-A0A9W3THD2-F1
#
_entry.id   AF-A0A9W3THD2-F1
#
_cell.length_a   1.000
_cell.length_b   1.000
_cell.length_c   1.000
_cell.angle_alpha   90.00
_cell.angle_beta   90.00
_cell.angle_gamma   90.00
#
_symmetry.space_group_name_H-M   'P 1'
#
loop_
_entity.id
_entity.type
_entity.pdbx_description
1 polymer ?
#
loop_
_entity_poly.entity_id
_entity_poly.type
_entity_poly.pdbx_seq_one_letter_code
_entity_poly.pdbx_strand_id
1 'polypeptide(L)'
;MKEYNLYIRQIVQGLLAKKRRNDGKGVVFFLGAGFSHRNGLEKSAGLGSGEELASVLGEELEEENEKNLQRVAEYYESMIGKADLIQHVKSYIKDMQKTQESHQLLSELIHLIGEPSEFIFTVNYDTLLESYYKQKYEKDLEVWRFGDAYNNSKQIYKLHGCITAESNLILTSEDYYKVKSNEILMKKLFSVFRENTCVFIGFKMEDNDFIDLLFNIRANNNNLGDIKHYLILPDGGIHPMRARYLKDKFNIEHLPMKGAEFLSKVMEEFKKKVGASK
;
A
#
# COMPACT_ATOMS: atom_id res chain seq x y z
N MET A 1 6.98 -12.57 -20.72
CA MET A 1 7.23 -11.26 -21.36
C MET A 1 6.05 -10.72 -22.17
N LYS A 2 5.53 -11.42 -23.20
CA LYS A 2 4.40 -10.89 -24.01
C LYS A 2 3.12 -10.64 -23.19
N GLU A 3 2.84 -11.51 -22.22
CA GLU A 3 1.65 -11.41 -21.36
C GLU A 3 1.74 -10.23 -20.37
N TYR A 4 2.91 -9.97 -19.78
CA TYR A 4 3.10 -8.83 -18.87
C TYR A 4 2.93 -7.49 -19.58
N ASN A 5 3.38 -7.39 -20.83
CA ASN A 5 3.15 -6.19 -21.64
C ASN A 5 1.65 -5.94 -21.89
N LEU A 6 0.84 -6.99 -22.01
CA LEU A 6 -0.62 -6.86 -22.10
C LEU A 6 -1.21 -6.30 -20.79
N TYR A 7 -0.78 -6.83 -19.64
CA TYR A 7 -1.24 -6.35 -18.33
C TYR A 7 -0.86 -4.89 -18.07
N ILE A 8 0.38 -4.50 -18.39
CA ILE A 8 0.81 -3.08 -18.30
C ILE A 8 -0.08 -2.19 -19.19
N ARG A 9 -0.39 -2.60 -20.42
CA ARG A 9 -1.29 -1.84 -21.31
C ARG A 9 -2.70 -1.71 -20.74
N GLN A 10 -3.25 -2.77 -20.16
CA GLN A 10 -4.57 -2.75 -19.52
C GLN A 10 -4.58 -1.79 -18.31
N ILE A 11 -3.55 -1.82 -17.47
CA ILE A 11 -3.39 -0.88 -16.35
C ILE A 11 -3.30 0.55 -16.87
N VAL A 12 -2.48 0.81 -17.90
CA VAL A 12 -2.36 2.16 -18.50
C VAL A 12 -3.69 2.65 -19.10
N GLN A 13 -4.48 1.78 -19.73
CA GLN A 13 -5.82 2.14 -20.20
C GLN A 13 -6.73 2.55 -19.04
N GLY A 14 -6.69 1.83 -17.92
CA GLY A 14 -7.43 2.18 -16.71
C GLY A 14 -6.95 3.49 -16.07
N LEU A 15 -5.65 3.76 -16.08
CA LEU A 15 -5.08 5.04 -15.62
C LEU A 15 -5.52 6.21 -16.51
N LEU A 16 -5.54 6.03 -17.83
CA LEU A 16 -6.07 7.03 -18.77
C LEU A 16 -7.58 7.23 -18.60
N ALA A 17 -8.33 6.19 -18.28
CA ALA A 17 -9.74 6.30 -17.94
C ALA A 17 -9.93 7.12 -16.66
N LYS A 18 -9.15 6.84 -15.61
CA LYS A 18 -9.17 7.61 -14.35
C LYS A 18 -8.77 9.06 -14.56
N LYS A 19 -7.78 9.35 -15.42
CA LYS A 19 -7.42 10.73 -15.80
C LYS A 19 -8.60 11.50 -16.43
N ARG A 20 -9.44 10.82 -17.22
CA ARG A 20 -10.57 11.43 -17.92
C ARG A 20 -11.82 11.57 -17.07
N ARG A 21 -11.95 10.79 -15.99
CA ARG A 21 -13.14 10.71 -15.16
C ARG A 21 -12.85 11.31 -13.78
N ASN A 22 -13.73 12.17 -13.29
CA ASN A 22 -13.65 12.69 -11.92
C ASN A 22 -14.46 11.83 -10.91
N ASP A 23 -14.77 10.58 -11.24
CA ASP A 23 -15.60 9.69 -10.43
C ASP A 23 -14.79 8.68 -9.59
N GLY A 24 -13.46 8.81 -9.59
CA GLY A 24 -12.56 7.91 -8.87
C GLY A 24 -12.36 6.54 -9.54
N LYS A 25 -13.01 6.23 -10.67
CA LYS A 25 -12.97 4.90 -11.30
C LYS A 25 -11.77 4.70 -12.22
N GLY A 26 -11.21 3.50 -12.23
CA GLY A 26 -10.18 3.07 -13.16
C GLY A 26 -9.15 2.18 -12.47
N VAL A 27 -8.01 2.76 -12.11
CA VAL A 27 -6.94 2.08 -11.38
C VAL A 27 -6.72 2.71 -10.02
N VAL A 28 -6.54 1.86 -9.01
CA VAL A 28 -6.19 2.25 -7.64
C VAL A 28 -4.97 1.46 -7.20
N PHE A 29 -4.00 2.14 -6.59
CA PHE A 29 -2.79 1.53 -6.05
C PHE A 29 -2.97 1.22 -4.57
N PHE A 30 -2.58 0.01 -4.18
CA PHE A 30 -2.46 -0.42 -2.79
C PHE A 30 -0.99 -0.63 -2.47
N LEU A 31 -0.44 0.17 -1.56
CA LEU A 31 0.97 0.15 -1.23
C LEU A 31 1.17 -0.56 0.11
N GLY A 32 2.06 -1.56 0.11
CA GLY A 32 2.52 -2.25 1.31
C GLY A 32 3.94 -1.86 1.69
N ALA A 33 4.45 -2.42 2.79
CA ALA A 33 5.75 -2.07 3.33
C ALA A 33 6.89 -2.26 2.32
N GLY A 34 6.77 -3.23 1.40
CA GLY A 34 7.72 -3.47 0.33
C GLY A 34 7.84 -2.31 -0.69
N PHE A 35 6.90 -1.37 -0.71
CA PHE A 35 6.99 -0.15 -1.54
C PHE A 35 8.01 0.85 -0.98
N SER A 36 8.07 0.94 0.36
CA SER A 36 8.97 1.83 1.11
C SER A 36 10.26 1.14 1.55
N HIS A 37 10.33 -0.19 1.42
CA HIS A 37 11.47 -0.98 1.83
C HIS A 37 12.75 -0.57 1.10
N ARG A 38 13.86 -0.53 1.84
CA ARG A 38 15.17 -0.19 1.30
C ARG A 38 15.63 -1.16 0.22
N ASN A 39 16.36 -0.63 -0.74
CA ASN A 39 17.11 -1.45 -1.69
C ASN A 39 18.47 -1.84 -1.09
N GLY A 40 18.73 -3.14 -0.95
CA GLY A 40 20.01 -3.65 -0.48
C GLY A 40 20.03 -3.94 1.03
N LEU A 41 21.22 -4.29 1.54
CA LEU A 41 21.39 -4.80 2.91
C LEU A 41 21.75 -3.71 3.93
N GLU A 42 22.23 -2.55 3.47
CA GLU A 42 22.64 -1.47 4.36
C GLU A 42 21.44 -0.86 5.07
N LYS A 43 21.39 -0.91 6.41
CA LYS A 43 20.28 -0.30 7.20
C LYS A 43 20.09 1.19 6.87
N SER A 44 21.19 1.89 6.60
CA SER A 44 21.18 3.29 6.18
C SER A 44 20.49 3.53 4.84
N ALA A 45 20.17 2.51 4.03
CA ALA A 45 19.53 2.67 2.73
C ALA A 45 18.00 2.89 2.80
N GLY A 46 17.38 2.76 3.99
CA GLY A 46 15.96 3.05 4.16
C GLY A 46 15.27 2.18 5.22
N LEU A 47 13.94 2.13 5.15
CA LEU A 47 13.11 1.35 6.07
C LEU A 47 13.33 -0.16 5.91
N GLY A 48 13.41 -0.86 7.03
CA GLY A 48 13.45 -2.32 7.12
C GLY A 48 12.11 -2.99 6.86
N SER A 49 12.00 -4.27 7.19
CA SER A 49 10.74 -5.02 7.15
C SER A 49 9.95 -4.84 8.46
N GLY A 50 8.72 -5.37 8.50
CA GLY A 50 7.97 -5.47 9.76
C GLY A 50 8.68 -6.36 10.79
N GLU A 51 9.40 -7.39 10.35
CA GLU A 51 10.20 -8.27 11.24
C GLU A 51 11.38 -7.52 11.86
N GLU A 52 12.02 -6.61 11.11
CA GLU A 52 13.08 -5.76 11.65
C GLU A 52 12.54 -4.78 12.69
N LEU A 53 11.38 -4.16 12.43
CA LEU A 53 10.72 -3.31 13.42
C LEU A 53 10.29 -4.12 14.66
N ALA A 54 9.84 -5.37 14.49
CA ALA A 54 9.54 -6.26 15.60
C ALA A 54 10.79 -6.52 16.45
N SER A 55 11.94 -6.78 15.81
CA SER A 55 13.21 -6.99 16.53
C SER A 55 13.61 -5.73 17.30
N VAL A 56 13.53 -4.55 16.69
CA VAL A 56 13.87 -3.26 17.34
C VAL A 56 12.98 -2.99 18.56
N LEU A 57 11.67 -3.23 18.45
CA LEU A 57 10.77 -3.10 19.60
C LEU A 57 11.03 -4.18 20.67
N GLY A 58 11.42 -5.39 20.24
CA GLY A 58 11.71 -6.52 21.12
C GLY A 58 12.99 -6.35 21.94
N GLU A 59 13.97 -5.56 21.49
CA GLU A 59 15.21 -5.25 22.22
C GLU A 59 14.92 -4.66 23.61
N GLU A 60 13.95 -3.74 23.72
CA GLU A 60 13.57 -3.14 25.01
C GLU A 60 12.76 -4.08 25.92
N LEU A 61 12.22 -5.17 25.35
CA LEU A 61 11.40 -6.15 26.06
C LEU A 61 12.16 -7.45 26.36
N GLU A 62 13.42 -7.56 25.97
CA GLU A 62 14.21 -8.82 25.97
C GLU A 62 13.57 -9.94 25.11
N GLU A 63 12.81 -9.58 24.07
CA GLU A 63 12.04 -10.47 23.17
C GLU A 63 12.46 -10.34 21.69
N GLU A 64 13.76 -10.13 21.44
CA GLU A 64 14.35 -9.92 20.10
C GLU A 64 14.07 -11.04 19.08
N ASN A 65 13.72 -12.24 19.57
CA ASN A 65 13.44 -13.41 18.72
C ASN A 65 12.02 -13.41 18.14
N GLU A 66 11.09 -12.61 18.68
CA GLU A 66 9.75 -12.50 18.14
C GLU A 66 9.75 -11.62 16.88
N LYS A 67 9.37 -12.23 15.76
CA LYS A 67 9.40 -11.57 14.43
C LYS A 67 8.04 -11.02 14.02
N ASN A 68 6.99 -11.37 14.75
CA ASN A 68 5.65 -10.87 14.52
C ASN A 68 5.49 -9.49 15.15
N LEU A 69 5.51 -8.46 14.29
CA LEU A 69 5.36 -7.06 14.71
C LEU A 69 4.11 -6.81 15.57
N GLN A 70 2.98 -7.43 15.22
CA GLN A 70 1.73 -7.24 15.95
C GLN A 70 1.83 -7.79 17.38
N ARG A 71 2.45 -8.96 17.55
CA ARG A 71 2.65 -9.56 18.87
C ARG A 71 3.66 -8.79 19.72
N VAL A 72 4.78 -8.36 19.15
CA VAL A 72 5.74 -7.51 19.88
C VAL A 72 5.06 -6.20 20.30
N ALA A 73 4.27 -5.59 19.42
CA ALA A 73 3.52 -4.38 19.75
C ALA A 73 2.53 -4.59 20.91
N GLU A 74 1.85 -5.74 20.98
CA GLU A 74 0.97 -6.10 22.11
C GLU A 74 1.75 -6.22 23.42
N TYR A 75 2.93 -6.86 23.39
CA TYR A 75 3.79 -6.97 24.56
C TYR A 75 4.29 -5.60 25.01
N TYR A 76 4.74 -4.77 24.07
CA TYR A 76 5.22 -3.41 24.34
C TYR A 76 4.10 -2.55 24.94
N GLU A 77 2.90 -2.55 24.34
CA GLU A 77 1.75 -1.79 24.84
C GLU A 77 1.35 -2.24 26.25
N SER A 78 1.41 -3.55 26.54
CA SER A 78 1.07 -4.09 27.86
C SER A 78 2.12 -3.82 28.94
N MET A 79 3.41 -3.82 28.60
CA MET A 79 4.50 -3.71 29.59
C MET A 79 4.99 -2.27 29.80
N ILE A 80 5.00 -1.46 28.73
CA ILE A 80 5.55 -0.10 28.75
C ILE A 80 4.41 0.91 28.55
N GLY A 81 3.60 0.72 27.51
CA GLY A 81 2.44 1.57 27.22
C GLY A 81 2.32 1.96 25.75
N LYS A 82 1.08 2.29 25.33
CA LYS A 82 0.76 2.64 23.94
C LYS A 82 1.48 3.90 23.44
N ALA A 83 1.63 4.90 24.30
CA ALA A 83 2.26 6.17 23.94
C ALA A 83 3.74 5.96 23.58
N ASP A 84 4.47 5.21 24.40
CA ASP A 84 5.87 4.86 24.17
C ASP A 84 6.04 3.97 22.95
N LEU A 85 5.18 2.96 22.75
CA LEU A 85 5.15 2.15 21.53
C LEU A 85 5.06 3.03 20.27
N ILE A 86 4.09 3.95 20.25
CA ILE A 86 3.89 4.87 19.11
C ILE A 86 5.12 5.74 18.92
N GLN A 87 5.70 6.26 20.00
CA GLN A 87 6.87 7.12 19.95
C GLN A 87 8.13 6.38 19.46
N HIS A 88 8.31 5.13 19.86
CA HIS A 88 9.42 4.29 19.41
C HIS A 88 9.27 4.02 17.90
N VAL A 89 8.09 3.57 17.44
CA VAL A 89 7.83 3.35 16.01
C VAL A 89 8.06 4.62 15.19
N LYS A 90 7.62 5.79 15.68
CA LYS A 90 7.87 7.08 15.03
C LYS A 90 9.35 7.39 14.92
N SER A 91 10.10 7.17 15.99
CA SER A 91 11.55 7.44 16.03
C SER A 91 12.28 6.55 15.03
N TYR A 92 12.00 5.24 15.05
CA TYR A 92 12.55 4.29 14.08
C TYR A 92 12.28 4.71 12.63
N ILE A 93 11.02 5.04 12.30
CA ILE A 93 10.68 5.43 10.94
C ILE A 93 11.35 6.76 10.57
N LYS A 94 11.38 7.74 11.46
CA LYS A 94 12.01 9.04 11.21
C LYS A 94 13.51 8.90 10.92
N ASP A 95 14.20 8.02 11.64
CA ASP A 95 15.64 7.82 11.51
C ASP A 95 16.01 7.00 10.26
N MET A 96 15.15 6.05 9.90
CA MET A 96 15.41 5.11 8.79
C MET A 96 14.76 5.53 7.46
N GLN A 97 13.80 6.45 7.43
CA GLN A 97 13.07 6.78 6.21
C GLN A 97 13.99 7.36 5.13
N LYS A 98 13.95 6.76 3.94
CA LYS A 98 14.58 7.30 2.72
C LYS A 98 13.70 7.08 1.51
N THR A 99 13.56 8.13 0.71
CA THR A 99 12.81 8.06 -0.55
C THR A 99 13.44 7.06 -1.50
N GLN A 100 12.68 6.02 -1.83
CA GLN A 100 13.03 5.02 -2.84
C GLN A 100 12.59 5.47 -4.25
N GLU A 101 13.18 4.88 -5.30
CA GLU A 101 12.84 5.13 -6.70
C GLU A 101 11.34 4.93 -7.01
N SER A 102 10.70 3.97 -6.34
CA SER A 102 9.25 3.71 -6.43
C SER A 102 8.41 4.96 -6.10
N HIS A 103 8.77 5.71 -5.05
CA HIS A 103 8.11 6.96 -4.70
C HIS A 103 8.26 7.99 -5.81
N GLN A 104 9.46 8.09 -6.39
CA GLN A 104 9.75 9.08 -7.42
C GLN A 104 8.91 8.85 -8.69
N LEU A 105 8.86 7.59 -9.14
CA LEU A 105 8.08 7.18 -10.30
C LEU A 105 6.58 7.31 -10.07
N LEU A 106 6.09 6.91 -8.88
CA LEU A 106 4.67 7.03 -8.55
C LEU A 106 4.26 8.51 -8.43
N SER A 107 5.08 9.37 -7.82
CA SER A 107 4.83 10.81 -7.77
C SER A 107 4.74 11.43 -9.17
N GLU A 108 5.61 11.02 -10.10
CA GLU A 108 5.49 11.47 -11.49
C GLU A 108 4.18 10.99 -12.14
N LEU A 109 3.78 9.75 -11.90
CA LEU A 109 2.52 9.22 -12.41
C LEU A 109 1.31 9.97 -11.84
N ILE A 110 1.29 10.25 -10.52
CA ILE A 110 0.25 11.04 -9.85
C ILE A 110 0.11 12.40 -10.52
N HIS A 111 1.23 13.09 -10.73
CA HIS A 111 1.25 14.41 -11.37
C HIS A 111 0.72 14.35 -12.81
N LEU A 112 1.18 13.37 -13.60
CA LEU A 112 0.73 13.21 -14.99
C LEU A 112 -0.75 12.86 -15.12
N ILE A 113 -1.34 12.21 -14.13
CA ILE A 113 -2.77 11.85 -14.12
C ILE A 113 -3.64 13.01 -13.57
N GLY A 114 -3.04 14.01 -12.92
CA GLY A 114 -3.75 15.18 -12.39
C GLY A 114 -4.29 14.94 -10.97
N GLU A 115 -3.48 14.29 -10.12
CA GLU A 115 -3.75 14.09 -8.69
C GLU A 115 -5.16 13.58 -8.36
N PRO A 116 -5.60 12.46 -9.00
CA PRO A 116 -6.96 11.98 -8.86
C PRO A 116 -7.24 11.57 -7.41
N SER A 117 -8.47 11.80 -6.96
CA SER A 117 -8.91 11.27 -5.66
C SER A 117 -8.95 9.74 -5.67
N GLU A 118 -8.81 9.16 -4.48
CA GLU A 118 -8.93 7.70 -4.26
C GLU A 118 -7.96 6.91 -5.11
N PHE A 119 -6.74 7.43 -5.23
CA PHE A 119 -5.74 6.84 -6.11
C PHE A 119 -4.82 5.88 -5.39
N ILE A 120 -4.52 6.18 -4.13
CA ILE A 120 -3.58 5.41 -3.31
C ILE A 120 -4.25 5.04 -2.01
N PHE A 121 -4.22 3.75 -1.70
CA PHE A 121 -4.49 3.20 -0.39
C PHE A 121 -3.17 2.58 0.11
N THR A 122 -2.84 2.77 1.38
CA THR A 122 -1.58 2.26 1.93
C THR A 122 -1.73 1.83 3.37
N VAL A 123 -0.96 0.82 3.74
CA VAL A 123 -0.79 0.37 5.14
C VAL A 123 0.53 0.88 5.73
N ASN A 124 1.28 1.68 4.98
CA ASN A 124 2.56 2.22 5.42
C ASN A 124 2.36 3.45 6.30
N TYR A 125 3.10 3.51 7.40
CA TYR A 125 3.04 4.63 8.34
C TYR A 125 3.86 5.85 7.89
N ASP A 126 4.90 5.63 7.08
CA ASP A 126 5.84 6.65 6.60
C ASP A 126 5.18 7.68 5.68
N THR A 127 5.80 8.86 5.51
CA THR A 127 5.29 9.95 4.64
C THR A 127 6.08 10.13 3.35
N LEU A 128 6.87 9.13 2.94
CA LEU A 128 7.86 9.29 1.87
C LEU A 128 7.24 9.73 0.54
N LEU A 129 6.07 9.18 0.20
CA LEU A 129 5.39 9.50 -1.05
C LEU A 129 4.89 10.94 -1.10
N GLU A 130 4.09 11.37 -0.12
CA GLU A 130 3.54 12.73 -0.09
C GLU A 130 4.60 13.79 0.18
N SER A 131 5.65 13.46 0.94
CA SER A 131 6.76 14.37 1.23
C SER A 131 7.61 14.60 -0.01
N TYR A 132 7.94 13.53 -0.76
CA TYR A 132 8.64 13.67 -2.04
C TYR A 132 7.79 14.42 -3.07
N TYR A 133 6.48 14.13 -3.13
CA TYR A 133 5.57 14.84 -4.04
C TYR A 133 5.57 16.35 -3.77
N LYS A 134 5.40 16.74 -2.50
CA LYS A 134 5.43 18.15 -2.06
C LYS A 134 6.76 18.81 -2.43
N GLN A 135 7.88 18.14 -2.16
CA GLN A 135 9.21 18.68 -2.47
C GLN A 135 9.41 18.89 -3.97
N LYS A 136 8.97 17.95 -4.82
CA LYS A 136 9.21 17.99 -6.26
C LYS A 136 8.28 18.92 -7.02
N TYR A 137 7.00 18.98 -6.63
CA TYR A 137 5.95 19.68 -7.37
C TYR A 137 5.41 20.91 -6.64
N GLU A 138 5.96 21.26 -5.47
CA GLU A 138 5.54 22.38 -4.63
C GLU A 138 4.04 22.38 -4.32
N LYS A 139 3.45 21.17 -4.24
CA LYS A 139 2.02 20.95 -4.07
C LYS A 139 1.76 19.81 -3.10
N ASP A 140 0.83 20.01 -2.18
CA ASP A 140 0.42 18.97 -1.23
C ASP A 140 -0.55 17.97 -1.87
N LEU A 141 -0.38 16.69 -1.52
CA LEU A 141 -1.40 15.67 -1.72
C LEU A 141 -2.27 15.60 -0.47
N GLU A 142 -3.59 15.57 -0.66
CA GLU A 142 -4.51 15.43 0.46
C GLU A 142 -4.51 13.98 0.96
N VAL A 143 -4.23 13.83 2.25
CA VAL A 143 -4.12 12.52 2.92
C VAL A 143 -5.29 12.34 3.88
N TRP A 144 -6.00 11.21 3.75
CA TRP A 144 -6.86 10.66 4.79
C TRP A 144 -6.06 9.67 5.64
N ARG A 145 -6.21 9.73 6.96
CA ARG A 145 -5.63 8.77 7.90
C ARG A 145 -6.76 8.08 8.65
N PHE A 146 -6.56 6.82 9.00
CA PHE A 146 -7.50 6.17 9.93
C PHE A 146 -7.67 7.01 11.20
N GLY A 147 -8.93 7.22 11.60
CA GLY A 147 -9.32 8.15 12.66
C GLY A 147 -9.80 9.53 12.17
N ASP A 148 -9.46 9.94 10.95
CA ASP A 148 -10.00 11.17 10.35
C ASP A 148 -11.46 10.95 9.90
N ALA A 149 -12.25 12.03 9.90
CA ALA A 149 -13.57 12.01 9.28
C ALA A 149 -13.44 11.61 7.80
N TYR A 150 -14.15 10.55 7.40
CA TYR A 150 -14.00 9.95 6.08
C TYR A 150 -14.40 10.93 4.96
N ASN A 151 -13.56 11.05 3.93
CA ASN A 151 -13.77 11.97 2.82
C ASN A 151 -13.23 11.39 1.51
N ASN A 152 -14.08 11.27 0.48
CA ASN A 152 -13.78 10.72 -0.85
C ASN A 152 -12.83 11.60 -1.72
N SER A 153 -12.53 12.83 -1.30
CA SER A 153 -11.75 13.79 -2.11
C SER A 153 -10.23 13.67 -1.93
N LYS A 154 -9.78 12.75 -1.08
CA LYS A 154 -8.35 12.62 -0.71
C LYS A 154 -7.62 11.79 -1.76
N GLN A 155 -6.36 12.10 -2.05
CA GLN A 155 -5.55 11.33 -3.00
C GLN A 155 -4.99 10.05 -2.37
N ILE A 156 -4.58 10.14 -1.10
CA ILE A 156 -3.93 9.06 -0.35
C ILE A 156 -4.77 8.69 0.88
N TYR A 157 -5.04 7.40 1.07
CA TYR A 157 -5.72 6.84 2.23
C TYR A 157 -4.76 5.94 3.00
N LYS A 158 -4.39 6.34 4.22
CA LYS A 158 -3.54 5.57 5.11
C LYS A 158 -4.37 4.76 6.11
N LEU A 159 -4.53 3.48 5.80
CA LEU A 159 -5.42 2.56 6.50
C LEU A 159 -4.92 2.22 7.90
N HIS A 160 -3.59 2.20 8.11
CA HIS A 160 -2.98 1.89 9.41
C HIS A 160 -2.49 3.14 10.15
N GLY A 161 -2.99 4.32 9.77
CA GLY A 161 -2.57 5.60 10.33
C GLY A 161 -1.28 6.15 9.71
N CYS A 162 -0.64 7.08 10.42
CA CYS A 162 0.51 7.82 9.92
C CYS A 162 1.40 8.28 11.07
N ILE A 163 2.73 8.28 10.89
CA ILE A 163 3.68 8.77 11.91
C ILE A 163 3.48 10.25 12.29
N THR A 164 2.81 11.02 11.43
CA THR A 164 2.50 12.43 11.70
C THR A 164 1.23 12.63 12.52
N ALA A 165 0.48 11.57 12.83
CA ALA A 165 -0.69 11.61 13.71
C ALA A 165 -0.31 11.04 15.08
N GLU A 166 -0.78 11.64 16.18
CA GLU A 166 -0.38 11.26 17.54
C GLU A 166 -1.06 9.98 18.06
N SER A 167 -2.26 9.65 17.62
CA SER A 167 -3.11 8.63 18.29
C SER A 167 -3.49 7.39 17.45
N ASN A 168 -3.05 7.27 16.19
CA ASN A 168 -3.77 6.42 15.21
C ASN A 168 -2.92 5.36 14.49
N LEU A 169 -1.74 4.97 15.02
CA LEU A 169 -1.01 3.85 14.43
C LEU A 169 -1.72 2.53 14.75
N ILE A 170 -1.93 1.70 13.73
CA ILE A 170 -2.57 0.39 13.87
C ILE A 170 -1.51 -0.70 13.99
N LEU A 171 -1.26 -1.18 15.21
CA LEU A 171 -0.15 -2.10 15.50
C LEU A 171 -0.59 -3.36 16.25
N THR A 172 -1.58 -3.28 17.15
CA THR A 172 -2.03 -4.40 17.98
C THR A 172 -3.32 -5.03 17.46
N SER A 173 -3.65 -6.26 17.88
CA SER A 173 -4.91 -6.92 17.49
C SER A 173 -6.16 -6.07 17.76
N GLU A 174 -6.18 -5.30 18.85
CA GLU A 174 -7.29 -4.41 19.17
C GLU A 174 -7.42 -3.30 18.12
N ASP A 175 -6.31 -2.71 17.69
CA ASP A 175 -6.30 -1.67 16.66
C ASP A 175 -6.75 -2.22 15.31
N TYR A 176 -6.26 -3.40 14.93
CA TYR A 176 -6.69 -4.12 13.73
C TYR A 176 -8.20 -4.42 13.75
N TYR A 177 -8.73 -4.86 14.89
CA TYR A 177 -10.16 -5.09 15.07
C TYR A 177 -10.99 -3.79 14.92
N LYS A 178 -10.48 -2.64 15.39
CA LYS A 178 -11.14 -1.33 15.17
C LYS A 178 -11.20 -0.97 13.70
N VAL A 179 -10.16 -1.26 12.92
CA VAL A 179 -10.17 -1.06 11.46
C VAL A 179 -11.22 -1.96 10.80
N LYS A 180 -11.23 -3.26 11.12
CA LYS A 180 -12.21 -4.22 10.58
C LYS A 180 -13.66 -3.88 10.95
N SER A 181 -13.87 -3.33 12.14
CA SER A 181 -15.20 -2.97 12.64
C SER A 181 -15.70 -1.63 12.11
N ASN A 182 -14.86 -0.86 11.40
CA ASN A 182 -15.26 0.41 10.81
C ASN A 182 -16.09 0.17 9.55
N GLU A 183 -17.42 0.16 9.70
CA GLU A 183 -18.33 -0.11 8.58
C GLU A 183 -18.17 0.84 7.39
N ILE A 184 -17.89 2.12 7.65
CA ILE A 184 -17.74 3.13 6.58
C ILE A 184 -16.52 2.78 5.74
N LEU A 185 -15.39 2.53 6.39
CA LEU A 185 -14.16 2.13 5.73
C LEU A 185 -14.34 0.80 4.98
N MET A 186 -14.94 -0.21 5.60
CA MET A 186 -15.13 -1.52 4.97
C MET A 186 -16.07 -1.44 3.76
N LYS A 187 -17.19 -0.72 3.86
CA LYS A 187 -18.09 -0.46 2.72
C LYS A 187 -17.37 0.27 1.60
N LYS A 188 -16.49 1.21 1.94
CA LYS A 188 -15.69 1.91 0.94
C LYS A 188 -14.68 0.99 0.26
N LEU A 189 -13.87 0.27 1.03
CA LEU A 189 -12.89 -0.66 0.47
C LEU A 189 -13.59 -1.64 -0.46
N PHE A 190 -14.74 -2.20 -0.04
CA PHE A 190 -15.58 -3.02 -0.91
C PHE A 190 -15.94 -2.35 -2.24
N SER A 191 -16.42 -1.11 -2.23
CA SER A 191 -16.71 -0.34 -3.45
C SER A 191 -15.47 -0.13 -4.31
N VAL A 192 -14.33 0.22 -3.70
CA VAL A 192 -13.05 0.39 -4.42
C VAL A 192 -12.67 -0.89 -5.15
N PHE A 193 -12.68 -2.03 -4.47
CA PHE A 193 -12.37 -3.34 -5.05
C PHE A 193 -13.35 -3.75 -6.15
N ARG A 194 -14.64 -3.43 -5.99
CA ARG A 194 -15.68 -3.79 -6.97
C ARG A 194 -15.65 -2.92 -8.23
N GLU A 195 -15.17 -1.68 -8.13
CA GLU A 195 -15.32 -0.69 -9.19
C GLU A 195 -13.99 -0.36 -9.91
N ASN A 196 -12.87 -0.85 -9.39
CA ASN A 196 -11.53 -0.50 -9.87
C ASN A 196 -10.63 -1.72 -10.07
N THR A 197 -9.73 -1.60 -11.05
CA THR A 197 -8.53 -2.45 -11.08
C THR A 197 -7.61 -2.02 -9.94
N CYS A 198 -7.40 -2.91 -8.98
CA CYS A 198 -6.48 -2.69 -7.87
C CYS A 198 -5.09 -3.22 -8.23
N VAL A 199 -4.05 -2.42 -7.99
CA VAL A 199 -2.65 -2.80 -8.18
C VAL A 199 -1.94 -2.75 -6.85
N PHE A 200 -1.59 -3.91 -6.31
CA PHE A 200 -0.88 -4.09 -5.05
C PHE A 200 0.63 -4.06 -5.29
N ILE A 201 1.36 -3.16 -4.64
CA ILE A 201 2.82 -3.04 -4.79
C ILE A 201 3.48 -3.23 -3.43
N GLY A 202 4.40 -4.21 -3.34
CA GLY A 202 5.14 -4.46 -2.09
C GLY A 202 4.25 -4.97 -0.94
N PHE A 203 3.11 -5.58 -1.29
CA PHE A 203 2.13 -6.08 -0.34
C PHE A 203 2.29 -7.59 -0.21
N LYS A 204 2.70 -8.12 0.95
CA LYS A 204 2.97 -9.57 1.10
C LYS A 204 1.73 -10.47 0.98
N MET A 205 0.51 -9.92 1.03
CA MET A 205 -0.75 -10.69 0.91
C MET A 205 -0.88 -11.85 1.93
N GLU A 206 -0.14 -11.72 3.04
CA GLU A 206 -0.05 -12.66 4.16
C GLU A 206 -0.72 -12.09 5.41
N ASP A 207 -1.10 -10.81 5.37
CA ASP A 207 -1.90 -10.19 6.41
C ASP A 207 -3.30 -10.81 6.40
N ASN A 208 -3.63 -11.55 7.48
CA ASN A 208 -4.93 -12.17 7.66
C ASN A 208 -6.05 -11.14 7.52
N ASP A 209 -5.80 -9.88 7.86
CA ASP A 209 -6.82 -8.83 7.83
C ASP A 209 -7.18 -8.42 6.42
N PHE A 210 -6.17 -8.31 5.57
CA PHE A 210 -6.38 -8.04 4.15
C PHE A 210 -7.04 -9.24 3.45
N ILE A 211 -6.71 -10.46 3.87
CA ILE A 211 -7.34 -11.68 3.35
C ILE A 211 -8.79 -11.80 3.80
N ASP A 212 -9.09 -11.51 5.06
CA ASP A 212 -10.45 -11.43 5.59
C ASP A 212 -11.26 -10.37 4.84
N LEU A 213 -10.67 -9.21 4.56
CA LEU A 213 -11.28 -8.19 3.71
C LEU A 213 -11.62 -8.78 2.32
N LEU A 214 -10.66 -9.40 1.63
CA LEU A 214 -10.90 -10.01 0.31
C LEU A 214 -12.00 -11.09 0.36
N PHE A 215 -12.02 -11.91 1.40
CA PHE A 215 -13.06 -12.94 1.58
C PHE A 215 -14.43 -12.34 1.89
N ASN A 216 -14.50 -11.32 2.75
CA ASN A 216 -15.75 -10.60 3.02
C ASN A 216 -16.29 -9.93 1.76
N ILE A 217 -15.41 -9.37 0.94
CA ILE A 217 -15.79 -8.82 -0.36
C ILE A 217 -16.31 -9.93 -1.28
N ARG A 218 -15.67 -11.12 -1.28
CA ARG A 218 -16.09 -12.25 -2.12
C ARG A 218 -17.42 -12.87 -1.68
N ALA A 219 -17.63 -13.05 -0.37
CA ALA A 219 -18.84 -13.66 0.18
C ALA A 219 -20.09 -12.83 -0.10
N ASN A 220 -19.94 -11.50 -0.16
CA ASN A 220 -21.05 -10.57 -0.36
C ASN A 220 -21.23 -10.15 -1.83
N ASN A 221 -20.52 -10.77 -2.78
CA ASN A 221 -20.54 -10.35 -4.18
C ASN A 221 -20.42 -11.55 -5.13
N ASN A 222 -21.53 -11.94 -5.76
CA ASN A 222 -21.59 -13.06 -6.72
C ASN A 222 -20.70 -12.86 -7.97
N ASN A 223 -20.23 -11.63 -8.20
CA ASN A 223 -19.39 -11.23 -9.33
C ASN A 223 -17.93 -10.92 -8.96
N LEU A 224 -17.51 -11.24 -7.71
CA LEU A 224 -16.11 -11.02 -7.35
C LEU A 224 -15.19 -11.97 -8.13
N GLY A 225 -14.37 -11.38 -9.00
CA GLY A 225 -13.57 -12.10 -9.99
C GLY A 225 -13.75 -11.56 -11.42
N ASP A 226 -14.73 -10.70 -11.69
CA ASP A 226 -14.93 -10.14 -13.04
C ASP A 226 -13.85 -9.11 -13.42
N ILE A 227 -13.43 -8.28 -12.46
CA ILE A 227 -12.36 -7.31 -12.66
C ILE A 227 -11.03 -7.97 -12.30
N LYS A 228 -10.06 -7.84 -13.20
CA LYS A 228 -8.68 -8.28 -12.95
C LYS A 228 -7.94 -7.25 -12.09
N HIS A 229 -7.27 -7.77 -11.06
CA HIS A 229 -6.38 -7.05 -10.16
C HIS A 229 -4.94 -7.56 -10.35
N TYR A 230 -3.96 -6.84 -9.80
CA TYR A 230 -2.54 -7.15 -10.01
C TYR A 230 -1.75 -7.09 -8.71
N LEU A 231 -0.87 -8.07 -8.50
CA LEU A 231 0.08 -8.10 -7.41
C LEU A 231 1.51 -7.97 -7.96
N ILE A 232 2.22 -6.93 -7.51
CA ILE A 232 3.58 -6.62 -7.92
C ILE A 232 4.53 -6.97 -6.76
N LEU A 233 5.19 -8.10 -6.91
CA LEU A 233 6.21 -8.61 -5.99
C LEU A 233 7.35 -9.21 -6.82
N PRO A 234 8.61 -9.09 -6.40
CA PRO A 234 9.73 -9.71 -7.11
C PRO A 234 9.61 -11.23 -7.13
N ASP A 235 10.40 -11.89 -7.98
CA ASP A 235 10.54 -13.35 -7.96
C ASP A 235 10.90 -13.84 -6.55
N GLY A 236 10.25 -14.92 -6.12
CA GLY A 236 10.36 -15.46 -4.76
C GLY A 236 9.63 -14.65 -3.68
N GLY A 237 9.04 -13.49 -4.01
CA GLY A 237 8.28 -12.66 -3.07
C GLY A 237 6.91 -13.22 -2.68
N ILE A 238 6.44 -14.26 -3.37
CA ILE A 238 5.20 -14.97 -3.06
C ILE A 238 5.35 -16.45 -3.43
N HIS A 239 4.81 -17.35 -2.59
CA HIS A 239 4.80 -18.77 -2.87
C HIS A 239 3.95 -19.09 -4.12
N PRO A 240 4.39 -19.95 -5.07
CA PRO A 240 3.66 -20.19 -6.32
C PRO A 240 2.21 -20.68 -6.13
N MET A 241 1.96 -21.54 -5.13
CA MET A 241 0.59 -21.99 -4.81
C MET A 241 -0.27 -20.86 -4.26
N ARG A 242 0.34 -19.90 -3.55
CA ARG A 242 -0.37 -18.73 -3.04
C ARG A 242 -0.71 -17.78 -4.18
N ALA A 243 0.21 -17.53 -5.12
CA ALA A 243 -0.05 -16.75 -6.32
C ALA A 243 -1.18 -17.36 -7.16
N ARG A 244 -1.15 -18.69 -7.39
CA ARG A 244 -2.24 -19.40 -8.07
C ARG A 244 -3.56 -19.28 -7.33
N TYR A 245 -3.55 -19.45 -6.01
CA TYR A 245 -4.73 -19.28 -5.18
C TYR A 245 -5.35 -17.88 -5.31
N LEU A 246 -4.53 -16.83 -5.27
CA LEU A 246 -4.99 -15.45 -5.43
C LEU A 246 -5.59 -15.18 -6.82
N LYS A 247 -4.97 -15.75 -7.87
CA LYS A 247 -5.49 -15.69 -9.25
C LYS A 247 -6.86 -16.37 -9.35
N ASP A 248 -6.97 -17.61 -8.88
CA ASP A 248 -8.17 -18.44 -9.03
C ASP A 248 -9.33 -17.96 -8.14
N LYS A 249 -9.03 -17.39 -6.97
CA LYS A 249 -10.05 -16.97 -5.99
C LYS A 249 -10.37 -15.48 -6.00
N PHE A 250 -9.47 -14.62 -6.49
CA PHE A 250 -9.69 -13.18 -6.41
C PHE A 250 -9.36 -12.45 -7.72
N ASN A 251 -9.01 -13.17 -8.79
CA ASN A 251 -8.56 -12.59 -10.06
C ASN A 251 -7.39 -11.60 -9.88
N ILE A 252 -6.51 -11.89 -8.92
CA ILE A 252 -5.28 -11.13 -8.66
C ILE A 252 -4.13 -11.84 -9.40
N GLU A 253 -3.64 -11.22 -10.47
CA GLU A 253 -2.52 -11.74 -11.25
C GLU A 253 -1.19 -11.27 -10.66
N HIS A 254 -0.26 -12.19 -10.38
CA HIS A 254 1.09 -11.86 -9.93
C HIS A 254 1.99 -11.49 -11.12
N LEU A 255 2.63 -10.31 -11.04
CA LEU A 255 3.68 -9.88 -11.95
C LEU A 255 5.02 -9.93 -11.18
N PRO A 256 5.92 -10.88 -11.50
CA PRO A 256 7.20 -11.06 -10.81
C PRO A 256 8.19 -9.96 -11.20
N MET A 257 8.10 -8.81 -10.53
CA MET A 257 9.00 -7.67 -10.73
C MET A 257 8.99 -6.75 -9.52
N LYS A 258 10.03 -5.91 -9.39
CA LYS A 258 10.08 -4.89 -8.34
C LYS A 258 9.09 -3.75 -8.65
N GLY A 259 8.63 -3.06 -7.60
CA GLY A 259 7.71 -1.93 -7.73
C GLY A 259 8.24 -0.81 -8.63
N ALA A 260 9.51 -0.44 -8.49
CA ALA A 260 10.14 0.57 -9.34
C ALA A 260 10.21 0.13 -10.82
N GLU A 261 10.58 -1.12 -11.09
CA GLU A 261 10.59 -1.67 -12.45
C GLU A 261 9.20 -1.64 -13.08
N PHE A 262 8.19 -2.08 -12.33
CA PHE A 262 6.79 -2.04 -12.76
C PHE A 262 6.35 -0.61 -13.10
N LEU A 263 6.59 0.35 -12.20
CA LEU A 263 6.20 1.74 -12.41
C LEU A 263 6.93 2.36 -13.61
N SER A 264 8.20 2.03 -13.82
CA SER A 264 8.96 2.47 -15.00
C SER A 264 8.32 1.99 -16.30
N LYS A 265 7.90 0.72 -16.37
CA LYS A 265 7.17 0.17 -17.54
C LYS A 265 5.80 0.82 -17.73
N VAL A 266 5.06 1.06 -16.65
CA VAL A 266 3.78 1.79 -16.68
C VAL A 266 3.99 3.20 -17.23
N MET A 267 5.01 3.90 -16.77
CA MET A 267 5.34 5.26 -17.20
C MET A 267 5.73 5.31 -18.68
N GLU A 268 6.54 4.37 -19.15
CA GLU A 268 6.93 4.26 -20.56
C GLU A 268 5.69 4.08 -21.45
N GLU A 269 4.82 3.13 -21.13
CA GLU A 269 3.61 2.87 -21.90
C GLU A 269 2.60 4.03 -21.80
N PHE A 270 2.46 4.65 -20.63
CA PHE A 270 1.61 5.83 -20.44
C PHE A 270 2.05 7.00 -21.32
N LYS A 271 3.36 7.33 -21.30
CA LYS A 271 3.94 8.40 -22.14
C LYS A 271 3.76 8.11 -23.63
N LYS A 272 3.94 6.86 -24.08
CA LYS A 272 3.67 6.45 -25.47
C LYS A 272 2.22 6.74 -25.87
N LYS A 273 1.24 6.40 -25.02
CA LYS A 273 -0.18 6.60 -25.33
C LYS A 273 -0.59 8.08 -25.33
N VAL A 274 -0.06 8.87 -24.41
CA VAL A 274 -0.32 10.32 -24.38
C VAL A 274 0.37 11.02 -25.55
N GLY A 275 1.60 10.64 -25.88
CA GLY A 275 2.38 11.21 -26.98
C GLY A 275 1.83 10.87 -28.37
N ALA A 276 1.29 9.65 -28.57
CA ALA A 276 0.64 9.25 -29.82
C ALA A 276 -0.77 9.87 -30.02
N SER A 277 -1.28 10.60 -29.04
CA SER A 277 -2.58 11.29 -29.09
C SER A 277 -2.46 12.80 -29.37
N LYS A 278 -1.23 13.27 -29.64
CA LYS A 278 -0.92 14.63 -30.13
C LYS A 278 -0.56 14.55 -31.60
#